data_AF-A0A937RAQ0-F1
#
_entry.id   AF-A0A937RAQ0-F1
#
_cell.length_a   1.000
_cell.length_b   1.000
_cell.length_c   1.000
_cell.angle_alpha   90.00
_cell.angle_beta   90.00
_cell.angle_gamma   90.00
#
_symmetry.space_group_name_H-M   'P 1'
#
loop_
_entity.id
_entity.type
_entity.pdbx_description
1 polymer ?
#
loop_
_entity_poly.entity_id
_entity_poly.type
_entity_poly.pdbx_seq_one_letter_code
_entity_poly.pdbx_strand_id
1 'polypeptide(L)'
;MKTDRTNLDEILLLLRTKRFSDLLIPGFFMKADPARRFNLLPDNVYLEAGTGGPYLQLTAVDQGDQLAMRVVGGIAHDQVLLDDEEAEAGVASLSEIYFGEADHLPCSSLRCLLDDRSSINSGIVKFAEFTFAGDQHVSFDPLWTFGIRIGSPNSEPGFRMNHPGSFGYKEEYFWSAND
;
A
#
# COMPACT_ATOMS: atom_id res chain seq x y z
N MET A 1 -0.94 -32.97 -1.76
CA MET A 1 -2.02 -31.99 -1.51
C MET A 1 -1.32 -30.67 -1.21
N LYS A 2 -1.24 -29.74 -2.16
CA LYS A 2 -0.73 -28.39 -1.88
C LYS A 2 -1.86 -27.67 -1.15
N THR A 3 -1.63 -27.27 0.10
CA THR A 3 -2.57 -26.43 0.83
C THR A 3 -2.66 -25.11 0.07
N ASP A 4 -3.84 -24.74 -0.44
CA ASP A 4 -4.07 -23.40 -0.98
C ASP A 4 -3.81 -22.42 0.17
N ARG A 5 -2.73 -21.64 0.06
CA ARG A 5 -2.50 -20.52 0.97
C ARG A 5 -3.47 -19.43 0.60
N THR A 6 -4.10 -18.82 1.61
CA THR A 6 -4.87 -17.61 1.38
C THR A 6 -3.92 -16.45 1.10
N ASN A 7 -4.42 -15.40 0.46
CA ASN A 7 -3.63 -14.19 0.23
C ASN A 7 -3.21 -13.55 1.58
N LEU A 8 -4.08 -13.61 2.58
CA LEU A 8 -3.76 -13.16 3.93
C LEU A 8 -2.56 -13.91 4.53
N ASP A 9 -2.49 -15.24 4.39
CA ASP A 9 -1.36 -16.03 4.92
C ASP A 9 -0.02 -15.58 4.32
N GLU A 10 0.00 -15.26 3.03
CA GLU A 10 1.20 -14.77 2.35
C GLU A 10 1.60 -13.37 2.82
N ILE A 11 0.62 -12.47 2.99
CA ILE A 11 0.82 -11.13 3.53
C ILE A 11 1.40 -11.23 4.95
N LEU A 12 0.75 -11.98 5.85
CA LEU A 12 1.20 -12.11 7.23
C LEU A 12 2.58 -12.78 7.33
N LEU A 13 2.87 -13.75 6.46
CA LEU A 13 4.20 -14.36 6.37
C LEU A 13 5.24 -13.31 5.96
N LEU A 14 4.93 -12.46 4.99
CA LEU A 14 5.82 -11.38 4.57
C LEU A 14 6.08 -10.40 5.74
N LEU A 15 5.03 -9.90 6.38
CA LEU A 15 5.12 -8.95 7.49
C LEU A 15 5.92 -9.50 8.68
N ARG A 16 5.76 -10.80 8.99
CA ARG A 16 6.46 -11.46 10.09
C ARG A 16 7.95 -11.72 9.79
N THR A 17 8.29 -12.00 8.53
CA THR A 17 9.63 -12.53 8.18
C THR A 17 10.53 -11.52 7.50
N LYS A 18 9.99 -10.42 7.00
CA LYS A 18 10.74 -9.41 6.27
C LYS A 18 10.81 -8.10 7.04
N ARG A 19 11.76 -7.30 6.59
CA ARG A 19 11.99 -5.92 7.00
C ARG A 19 11.73 -5.05 5.79
N PHE A 20 11.10 -3.90 6.01
CA PHE A 20 10.70 -3.00 4.95
C PHE A 20 11.70 -1.87 4.81
N SER A 21 12.16 -1.63 3.58
CA SER A 21 13.18 -0.64 3.27
C SER A 21 12.60 0.60 2.62
N ASP A 22 11.47 0.48 1.92
CA ASP A 22 10.94 1.59 1.14
C ASP A 22 9.42 1.56 0.99
N LEU A 23 8.87 2.74 0.71
CA LEU A 23 7.52 2.96 0.23
C LEU A 23 7.62 3.58 -1.17
N LEU A 24 7.08 2.88 -2.14
CA LEU A 24 7.29 3.16 -3.56
C LEU A 24 5.96 3.45 -4.25
N ILE A 25 5.92 4.49 -5.08
CA ILE A 25 4.78 4.81 -5.94
C ILE A 25 5.23 4.86 -7.41
N PRO A 26 4.61 4.08 -8.31
CA PRO A 26 4.87 4.19 -9.74
C PRO A 26 4.46 5.55 -10.28
N GLY A 27 5.09 5.95 -11.38
CA GLY A 27 4.75 7.16 -12.10
C GLY A 27 5.52 7.26 -13.40
N PHE A 28 5.55 8.47 -13.95
CA PHE A 28 6.24 8.73 -15.21
C PHE A 28 6.70 10.17 -15.36
N PHE A 29 7.73 10.35 -16.19
CA PHE A 29 8.10 11.64 -16.75
C PHE A 29 7.56 11.75 -18.18
N MET A 30 7.07 12.93 -18.54
CA MET A 30 6.85 13.26 -19.96
C MET A 30 8.16 13.78 -20.54
N LYS A 31 8.65 13.17 -21.62
CA LYS A 31 9.93 13.55 -22.25
C LYS A 31 9.91 14.97 -22.80
N ALA A 32 8.75 15.41 -23.28
CA ALA A 32 8.52 16.75 -23.78
C ALA A 32 8.33 17.82 -22.68
N ASP A 33 8.15 17.43 -21.40
CA ASP A 33 8.00 18.41 -20.31
C ASP A 33 9.37 19.04 -19.97
N PRO A 34 9.56 20.34 -20.25
CA PRO A 34 10.83 21.01 -19.95
C PRO A 34 11.11 21.07 -18.45
N ALA A 35 10.09 20.98 -17.59
CA ALA A 35 10.25 20.98 -16.14
C ALA A 35 10.60 19.59 -15.57
N ARG A 36 10.55 18.53 -16.41
CA ARG A 36 10.80 17.13 -16.01
C ARG A 36 10.05 16.74 -14.74
N ARG A 37 8.75 17.04 -14.69
CA ARG A 37 7.91 16.69 -13.54
C ARG A 37 7.61 15.19 -13.55
N PHE A 38 7.71 14.59 -12.37
CA PHE A 38 7.26 13.22 -12.16
C PHE A 38 5.77 13.20 -11.85
N ASN A 39 5.01 12.46 -12.64
CA ASN A 39 3.57 12.29 -12.48
C ASN A 39 3.31 10.97 -11.77
N LEU A 40 2.79 11.04 -10.55
CA LEU A 40 2.49 9.85 -9.75
C LEU A 40 1.22 9.16 -10.25
N LEU A 41 1.21 7.83 -10.14
CA LEU A 41 0.04 6.96 -10.36
C LEU A 41 -0.34 6.29 -9.03
N PRO A 42 -0.96 7.03 -8.10
CA PRO A 42 -1.19 6.62 -6.72
C PRO A 42 -2.27 5.54 -6.54
N ASP A 43 -2.81 4.97 -7.62
CA ASP A 43 -3.72 3.82 -7.55
C ASP A 43 -3.00 2.54 -7.12
N ASN A 44 -1.66 2.53 -7.20
CA ASN A 44 -0.82 1.44 -6.72
C ASN A 44 0.30 2.01 -5.84
N VAL A 45 0.46 1.43 -4.66
CA VAL A 45 1.56 1.71 -3.74
C VAL A 45 2.23 0.40 -3.37
N TYR A 46 3.54 0.42 -3.17
CA TYR A 46 4.33 -0.78 -2.86
C TYR A 46 5.14 -0.54 -1.61
N LEU A 47 5.09 -1.46 -0.67
CA LEU A 47 6.06 -1.55 0.42
C LEU A 47 7.13 -2.57 0.03
N GLU A 48 8.38 -2.12 -0.08
CA GLU A 48 9.51 -2.98 -0.46
C GLU A 48 9.97 -3.78 0.76
N ALA A 49 9.88 -5.12 0.69
CA ALA A 49 10.24 -6.02 1.77
C ALA A 49 11.69 -6.51 1.64
N GLY A 50 12.62 -5.61 1.96
CA GLY A 50 14.06 -5.80 1.87
C GLY A 50 14.57 -5.35 0.51
N THR A 51 15.85 -5.01 0.42
CA THR A 51 16.42 -4.40 -0.80
C THR A 51 16.32 -5.35 -2.00
N GLY A 52 15.58 -4.95 -3.04
CA GLY A 52 15.29 -5.77 -4.21
C GLY A 52 14.44 -7.01 -3.93
N GLY A 53 13.78 -7.05 -2.77
CA GLY A 53 12.94 -8.15 -2.31
C GLY A 53 11.55 -8.17 -2.96
N PRO A 54 10.66 -9.07 -2.50
CA PRO A 54 9.24 -8.99 -2.87
C PRO A 54 8.62 -7.69 -2.33
N TYR A 55 7.48 -7.32 -2.90
CA TYR A 55 6.74 -6.13 -2.52
C TYR A 55 5.38 -6.52 -1.95
N LEU A 56 4.91 -5.78 -0.96
CA LEU A 56 3.48 -5.72 -0.65
C LEU A 56 2.85 -4.64 -1.53
N GLN A 57 2.15 -5.04 -2.58
CA GLN A 57 1.36 -4.15 -3.40
C GLN A 57 0.04 -3.83 -2.68
N LEU A 58 -0.32 -2.55 -2.66
CA LEU A 58 -1.63 -2.05 -2.28
C LEU A 58 -2.23 -1.33 -3.48
N THR A 59 -3.41 -1.77 -3.92
CA THR A 59 -4.09 -1.25 -5.11
C THR A 59 -5.48 -0.75 -4.75
N ALA A 60 -5.82 0.47 -5.17
CA ALA A 60 -7.18 0.96 -5.12
C ALA A 60 -8.04 0.15 -6.12
N VAL A 61 -9.08 -0.51 -5.62
CA VAL A 61 -10.01 -1.31 -6.43
C VAL A 61 -11.46 -0.89 -6.15
N ASP A 62 -12.39 -1.41 -6.95
CA ASP A 62 -13.82 -1.04 -6.86
C ASP A 62 -14.04 0.48 -6.94
N GLN A 63 -13.39 1.12 -7.93
CA GLN A 63 -13.42 2.58 -8.15
C GLN A 63 -12.87 3.40 -6.96
N GLY A 64 -11.88 2.86 -6.24
CA GLY A 64 -11.26 3.54 -5.10
C GLY A 64 -11.99 3.30 -3.78
N ASP A 65 -12.97 2.41 -3.75
CA ASP A 65 -13.71 2.14 -2.52
C ASP A 65 -13.02 1.10 -1.60
N GLN A 66 -12.17 0.25 -2.17
CA GLN A 66 -11.47 -0.80 -1.47
C GLN A 66 -9.97 -0.78 -1.80
N LEU A 67 -9.20 -1.39 -0.93
CA LEU A 67 -7.76 -1.58 -1.05
C LEU A 67 -7.50 -3.08 -1.17
N ALA A 68 -6.91 -3.50 -2.28
CA ALA A 68 -6.41 -4.85 -2.48
C ALA A 68 -4.94 -4.93 -2.09
N MET A 69 -4.59 -5.79 -1.14
CA MET A 69 -3.21 -6.06 -0.74
C MET A 69 -2.75 -7.38 -1.33
N ARG A 70 -1.55 -7.45 -1.93
CA ARG A 70 -0.98 -8.69 -2.49
C ARG A 70 0.54 -8.71 -2.40
N VAL A 71 1.11 -9.89 -2.18
CA VAL A 71 2.57 -10.07 -2.31
C VAL A 71 2.92 -10.26 -3.78
N VAL A 72 3.83 -9.45 -4.30
CA VAL A 72 4.26 -9.50 -5.70
C VAL A 72 5.79 -9.52 -5.82
N GLY A 73 6.29 -10.04 -6.94
CA GLY A 73 7.73 -10.14 -7.20
C GLY A 73 8.37 -8.88 -7.80
N GLY A 74 7.57 -7.88 -8.16
CA GLY A 74 8.05 -6.67 -8.84
C GLY A 74 6.99 -5.58 -8.91
N ILE A 75 7.43 -4.37 -9.25
CA ILE A 75 6.56 -3.22 -9.47
C ILE A 75 6.00 -3.30 -10.89
N ALA A 76 4.67 -3.25 -11.00
CA ALA A 76 4.00 -3.19 -12.28
C ALA A 76 3.80 -1.72 -12.70
N HIS A 77 4.01 -1.46 -13.99
CA HIS A 77 3.62 -0.23 -14.67
C HIS A 77 2.46 -0.52 -15.63
N ASP A 78 1.65 0.49 -15.92
CA ASP A 78 0.60 0.39 -16.93
C ASP A 78 1.25 0.09 -18.30
N GLN A 79 0.74 -0.90 -19.03
CA GLN A 79 1.27 -1.26 -20.34
C GLN A 79 1.11 -0.11 -21.34
N VAL A 80 0.01 0.66 -21.25
CA VAL A 80 -0.21 1.84 -22.10
C VAL A 80 0.90 2.86 -21.90
N LEU A 81 1.36 3.03 -20.66
CA LEU A 81 2.47 3.92 -20.33
C LEU A 81 3.81 3.39 -20.86
N LEU A 82 4.03 2.08 -20.80
CA LEU A 82 5.25 1.45 -21.33
C LEU A 82 5.32 1.51 -22.86
N ASP A 83 4.16 1.50 -23.53
CA ASP A 83 4.04 1.60 -24.98
C ASP A 83 4.10 3.05 -25.50
N ASP A 84 4.02 4.05 -24.60
CA ASP A 84 4.09 5.46 -24.95
C ASP A 84 5.55 5.92 -25.11
N GLU A 85 5.96 6.19 -26.35
CA GLU A 85 7.32 6.65 -26.68
C GLU A 85 7.64 8.04 -26.10
N GLU A 86 6.64 8.85 -25.72
CA GLU A 86 6.81 10.17 -25.11
C GLU A 86 6.88 10.12 -23.58
N ALA A 87 6.60 8.95 -22.99
CA ALA A 87 6.66 8.73 -21.56
C ALA A 87 7.92 7.94 -21.16
N GLU A 88 8.37 8.17 -19.93
CA GLU A 88 9.42 7.39 -19.28
C GLU A 88 8.90 6.95 -17.92
N ALA A 89 8.63 5.64 -17.78
CA ALA A 89 8.14 5.07 -16.53
C ALA A 89 9.23 5.12 -15.46
N GLY A 90 8.83 5.37 -14.22
CA GLY A 90 9.72 5.39 -13.07
C GLY A 90 8.98 5.12 -11.78
N VAL A 91 9.72 5.12 -10.68
CA VAL A 91 9.18 4.89 -9.34
C VAL A 91 9.73 5.97 -8.40
N ALA A 92 8.84 6.59 -7.63
CA ALA A 92 9.22 7.50 -6.56
C ALA A 92 9.34 6.74 -5.24
N SER A 93 10.47 6.94 -4.55
CA SER A 93 10.66 6.53 -3.16
C SER A 93 10.15 7.61 -2.22
N LEU A 94 9.34 7.20 -1.25
CA LEU A 94 8.82 8.04 -0.17
C LEU A 94 9.34 7.59 1.20
N SER A 95 10.35 6.71 1.25
CA SER A 95 11.00 6.25 2.49
C SER A 95 11.39 7.40 3.41
N GLU A 96 12.03 8.46 2.91
CA GLU A 96 12.46 9.59 3.75
C GLU A 96 11.28 10.27 4.47
N ILE A 97 10.10 10.31 3.86
CA ILE A 97 8.91 10.94 4.42
C ILE A 97 8.26 10.05 5.49
N TYR A 98 8.19 8.74 5.24
CA TYR A 98 7.39 7.82 6.07
C TYR A 98 8.22 6.95 7.01
N PHE A 99 9.48 6.67 6.66
CA PHE A 99 10.45 5.88 7.44
C PHE A 99 11.60 6.73 7.99
N GLY A 100 11.80 7.95 7.48
CA GLY A 100 12.90 8.82 7.91
C GLY A 100 14.26 8.25 7.49
N GLU A 101 15.25 8.33 8.39
CA GLU A 101 16.58 7.75 8.17
C GLU A 101 16.65 6.24 8.43
N ALA A 102 15.56 5.61 8.85
CA ALA A 102 15.56 4.20 9.22
C ALA A 102 15.51 3.31 7.98
N ASP A 103 16.38 2.30 7.94
CA ASP A 103 16.39 1.25 6.95
C ASP A 103 15.92 -0.09 7.56
N HIS A 104 15.31 -0.94 6.73
CA HIS A 104 14.94 -2.32 7.08
C HIS A 104 14.14 -2.45 8.40
N LEU A 105 12.99 -1.81 8.43
CA LEU A 105 12.08 -1.80 9.57
C LEU A 105 11.22 -3.08 9.63
N PRO A 106 11.23 -3.83 10.74
CA PRO A 106 10.28 -4.91 10.91
C PRO A 106 8.88 -4.32 11.14
N CYS A 107 7.86 -4.97 10.57
CA CYS A 107 6.47 -4.63 10.86
C CYS A 107 6.05 -5.29 12.19
N SER A 108 5.49 -4.51 13.10
CA SER A 108 5.04 -4.97 14.41
C SER A 108 3.54 -5.26 14.46
N SER A 109 2.74 -4.55 13.65
CA SER A 109 1.31 -4.79 13.53
C SER A 109 0.71 -4.31 12.22
N LEU A 110 -0.43 -4.90 11.87
CA LEU A 110 -1.33 -4.51 10.79
C LEU A 110 -2.73 -4.34 11.37
N ARG A 111 -3.31 -3.16 11.16
CA ARG A 111 -4.73 -2.88 11.37
C ARG A 111 -5.41 -2.75 10.02
N CYS A 112 -6.55 -3.41 9.84
CA CYS A 112 -7.41 -3.21 8.68
C CYS A 112 -8.83 -2.88 9.13
N LEU A 113 -9.46 -1.94 8.43
CA LEU A 113 -10.89 -1.71 8.54
C LEU A 113 -11.60 -2.45 7.39
N LEU A 114 -12.76 -3.03 7.68
CA LEU A 114 -13.51 -3.89 6.76
C LEU A 114 -14.97 -3.44 6.66
N ASP A 115 -15.59 -3.56 5.48
CA ASP A 115 -17.05 -3.45 5.27
C ASP A 115 -17.63 -4.76 4.67
N ASP A 116 -18.90 -4.75 4.24
CA ASP A 116 -19.56 -5.93 3.65
C ASP A 116 -18.92 -6.41 2.34
N ARG A 117 -18.14 -5.56 1.67
CA ARG A 117 -17.45 -5.87 0.42
C ARG A 117 -15.99 -6.27 0.63
N SER A 118 -15.44 -5.96 1.81
CA SER A 118 -14.12 -6.41 2.20
C SER A 118 -14.07 -7.94 2.36
N SER A 119 -12.90 -8.51 2.11
CA SER A 119 -12.60 -9.91 2.33
C SER A 119 -11.15 -10.04 2.76
N ILE A 120 -10.94 -10.12 4.07
CA ILE A 120 -9.60 -10.11 4.66
C ILE A 120 -8.75 -11.29 4.18
N ASN A 121 -9.34 -12.49 4.03
CA ASN A 121 -8.64 -13.68 3.52
C ASN A 121 -8.15 -13.51 2.07
N SER A 122 -8.87 -12.69 1.28
CA SER A 122 -8.49 -12.31 -0.08
C SER A 122 -7.64 -11.03 -0.13
N GLY A 123 -7.33 -10.41 1.02
CA GLY A 123 -6.58 -9.16 1.13
C GLY A 123 -7.35 -7.92 0.66
N ILE A 124 -8.68 -7.94 0.62
CA ILE A 124 -9.51 -6.78 0.25
C ILE A 124 -10.01 -6.12 1.54
N VAL A 125 -9.68 -4.84 1.73
CA VAL A 125 -9.98 -4.07 2.94
C VAL A 125 -10.40 -2.64 2.61
N LYS A 126 -11.04 -1.92 3.52
CA LYS A 126 -11.37 -0.49 3.36
C LYS A 126 -10.19 0.44 3.59
N PHE A 127 -9.30 0.02 4.48
CA PHE A 127 -8.19 0.81 4.98
C PHE A 127 -7.17 -0.16 5.57
N ALA A 128 -5.89 0.17 5.43
CA ALA A 128 -4.81 -0.56 6.08
C ALA A 128 -3.86 0.42 6.78
N GLU A 129 -3.46 0.10 8.00
CA GLU A 129 -2.42 0.82 8.75
C GLU A 129 -1.39 -0.19 9.24
N PHE A 130 -0.13 0.10 8.92
CA PHE A 130 1.02 -0.69 9.32
C PHE A 130 1.79 0.08 10.37
N THR A 131 2.15 -0.62 11.44
CA THR A 131 3.09 -0.12 12.43
C THR A 131 4.42 -0.83 12.25
N PHE A 132 5.49 -0.06 12.25
CA PHE A 132 6.86 -0.52 12.12
C PHE A 132 7.64 -0.23 13.41
N ALA A 133 8.85 -0.78 13.52
CA ALA A 133 9.73 -0.47 14.66
C ALA A 133 9.91 1.04 14.86
N GLY A 134 10.04 1.45 16.12
CA GLY A 134 10.13 2.87 16.47
C GLY A 134 8.79 3.61 16.44
N ASP A 135 7.67 2.87 16.44
CA ASP A 135 6.31 3.44 16.41
C ASP A 135 6.06 4.29 15.15
N GLN A 136 6.67 3.89 14.04
CA GLN A 136 6.42 4.51 12.74
C GLN A 136 5.15 3.91 12.14
N HIS A 137 4.22 4.77 11.72
CA HIS A 137 2.95 4.34 11.15
C HIS A 137 2.81 4.81 9.72
N VAL A 138 2.32 3.93 8.87
CA VAL A 138 1.91 4.24 7.50
C VAL A 138 0.53 3.69 7.26
N SER A 139 -0.38 4.56 6.82
CA SER A 139 -1.76 4.18 6.53
C SER A 139 -2.12 4.42 5.07
N PHE A 140 -3.07 3.65 4.57
CA PHE A 140 -3.52 3.68 3.18
C PHE A 140 -5.04 3.79 3.13
N ASP A 141 -5.53 4.91 2.60
CA ASP A 141 -6.94 5.21 2.37
C ASP A 141 -7.21 5.26 0.85
N PRO A 142 -7.94 4.28 0.27
CA PRO A 142 -8.22 4.25 -1.16
C PRO A 142 -9.29 5.27 -1.60
N LEU A 143 -10.08 5.83 -0.67
CA LEU A 143 -11.24 6.68 -0.96
C LEU A 143 -10.87 8.14 -1.31
N TRP A 144 -9.59 8.42 -1.52
CA TRP A 144 -9.14 9.74 -1.91
C TRP A 144 -9.33 9.98 -3.40
N THR A 145 -9.75 11.20 -3.78
CA THR A 145 -10.13 11.55 -5.16
C THR A 145 -9.05 11.29 -6.21
N PHE A 146 -7.79 11.19 -5.78
CA PHE A 146 -6.64 10.98 -6.64
C PHE A 146 -5.87 9.72 -6.24
N GLY A 147 -6.57 8.59 -6.04
CA GLY A 147 -5.96 7.29 -5.73
C GLY A 147 -5.76 7.07 -4.23
N ILE A 148 -4.74 6.30 -3.85
CA ILE A 148 -4.47 5.97 -2.44
C ILE A 148 -3.86 7.18 -1.73
N ARG A 149 -4.52 7.67 -0.70
CA ARG A 149 -3.94 8.61 0.25
C ARG A 149 -3.05 7.85 1.23
N ILE A 150 -1.78 8.25 1.29
CA ILE A 150 -0.82 7.72 2.26
C ILE A 150 -0.76 8.67 3.45
N GLY A 151 -1.09 8.15 4.62
CA GLY A 151 -1.16 8.88 5.87
C GLY A 151 -0.08 8.46 6.86
N SER A 152 0.07 9.28 7.89
CA SER A 152 0.95 9.07 9.05
C SER A 152 0.10 8.71 10.29
N PRO A 153 0.67 8.60 11.51
CA PRO A 153 -0.09 8.16 12.69
C PRO A 153 -1.38 8.94 12.89
N ASN A 154 -2.44 8.25 13.35
CA ASN A 154 -3.79 8.81 13.59
C ASN A 154 -4.56 9.23 12.32
N SER A 155 -4.23 8.66 11.16
CA SER A 155 -5.04 8.86 9.96
C SER A 155 -6.41 8.18 10.04
N GLU A 156 -6.54 7.15 10.89
CA GLU A 156 -7.76 6.38 11.12
C GLU A 156 -8.95 7.25 11.62
N PRO A 157 -8.82 8.08 12.67
CA PRO A 157 -9.87 9.04 13.02
C PRO A 157 -10.28 9.96 11.88
N GLY A 158 -9.30 10.41 11.07
CA GLY A 158 -9.54 11.22 9.88
C GLY A 158 -10.34 10.45 8.82
N PHE A 159 -9.99 9.19 8.57
CA PHE A 159 -10.74 8.29 7.69
C PHE A 159 -12.20 8.17 8.14
N ARG A 160 -12.44 7.87 9.42
CA ARG A 160 -13.81 7.78 9.98
C ARG A 160 -14.61 9.06 9.82
N MET A 161 -13.97 10.20 10.04
CA MET A 161 -14.62 11.50 9.97
C MET A 161 -15.00 11.87 8.54
N ASN A 162 -14.13 11.54 7.57
CA ASN A 162 -14.33 11.90 6.17
C ASN A 162 -15.30 10.96 5.43
N HIS A 163 -15.47 9.72 5.92
CA HIS A 163 -16.24 8.67 5.25
C HIS A 163 -17.38 8.09 6.11
N PRO A 164 -18.35 8.90 6.58
CA PRO A 164 -19.48 8.39 7.36
C PRO A 164 -20.49 7.63 6.49
N GLY A 165 -21.26 6.73 7.11
CA GLY A 165 -22.43 6.09 6.46
C GLY A 165 -22.09 4.86 5.62
N SER A 166 -22.56 4.80 4.38
CA SER A 166 -22.39 3.65 3.46
C SER A 166 -20.95 3.37 3.03
N PHE A 167 -20.04 4.33 3.26
CA PHE A 167 -18.60 4.19 3.09
C PHE A 167 -17.87 3.83 4.39
N GLY A 168 -18.61 3.81 5.51
CA GLY A 168 -18.08 3.44 6.82
C GLY A 168 -17.72 1.97 6.89
N TYR A 169 -16.73 1.67 7.73
CA TYR A 169 -16.34 0.31 8.02
C TYR A 169 -17.25 -0.29 9.13
N LYS A 170 -17.28 -1.61 9.22
CA LYS A 170 -18.10 -2.39 10.16
C LYS A 170 -17.27 -3.23 11.12
N GLU A 171 -16.13 -3.72 10.67
CA GLU A 171 -15.30 -4.66 11.41
C GLU A 171 -13.82 -4.26 11.33
N GLU A 172 -13.06 -4.62 12.34
CA GLU A 172 -11.62 -4.42 12.38
C GLU A 172 -10.92 -5.78 12.38
N TYR A 173 -9.92 -5.93 11.53
CA TYR A 173 -8.94 -7.01 11.61
C TYR A 173 -7.64 -6.45 12.17
N PHE A 174 -7.06 -7.16 13.13
CA PHE A 174 -5.80 -6.79 13.74
C PHE A 174 -4.85 -7.99 13.76
N TRP A 175 -3.60 -7.74 13.42
CA TRP A 175 -2.50 -8.69 13.55
C TRP A 175 -1.33 -8.02 14.28
N SER A 176 -0.70 -8.75 15.21
CA SER A 176 0.58 -8.38 15.81
C SER A 176 1.65 -9.46 15.58
N ALA A 177 2.90 -9.02 15.44
CA ALA A 177 4.05 -9.92 15.33
C ALA A 177 4.30 -10.75 16.61
N ASN A 178 3.73 -10.34 17.76
CA ASN A 178 3.89 -11.01 19.04
C ASN A 178 2.79 -12.04 19.36
N ASP A 179 1.77 -12.14 18.50
CA ASP A 179 0.63 -13.07 18.64
C ASP A 179 0.86 -14.41 17.92
#